data_AF-A0A969LJX0-F1
#
_entry.id   AF-A0A969LJX0-F1
#
_cell.length_a   1.000
_cell.length_b   1.000
_cell.length_c   1.000
_cell.angle_alpha   90.00
_cell.angle_beta   90.00
_cell.angle_gamma   90.00
#
_symmetry.space_group_name_H-M   'P 1'
#
loop_
_entity.id
_entity.type
_entity.pdbx_description
1 polymer ?
#
loop_
_entity_poly.entity_id
_entity_poly.type
_entity_poly.pdbx_seq_one_letter_code
_entity_poly.pdbx_strand_id
1 'polypeptide(L)'
;MGHARVWGGERMYMPLMGNDGVNMVLPRFPANQKLSARISYKGPLKPPLKKGEQVAMLRVTSSSDATNEVPLFAAEDVQKAGFVRRGLDSLLYLATGWMR
;
A
#
# COMPACT_ATOMS: atom_id res chain seq x y z
N MET A 1 -0.21 -2.69 -11.57
CA MET A 1 -0.76 -2.13 -10.32
C MET A 1 -0.86 -3.25 -9.29
N GLY A 2 -0.13 -3.19 -8.18
CA GLY A 2 -0.23 -4.16 -7.08
C GLY A 2 -1.27 -3.72 -6.05
N HIS A 3 -1.86 -4.66 -5.31
CA HIS A 3 -2.79 -4.34 -4.21
C HIS A 3 -2.28 -4.94 -2.91
N ALA A 4 -2.44 -4.23 -1.79
CA ALA A 4 -2.17 -4.73 -0.46
C ALA A 4 -3.44 -4.76 0.39
N ARG A 5 -3.57 -5.78 1.23
CA ARG A 5 -4.69 -5.93 2.15
C ARG A 5 -4.52 -4.99 3.34
N VAL A 6 -5.53 -4.18 3.60
CA VAL A 6 -5.61 -3.27 4.75
C VAL A 6 -6.60 -3.84 5.75
N TRP A 7 -6.21 -3.91 7.02
CA TRP A 7 -7.04 -4.45 8.09
C TRP A 7 -7.60 -3.33 8.97
N GLY A 8 -8.91 -3.33 9.20
CA GLY A 8 -9.59 -2.32 10.03
C GLY A 8 -9.66 -0.93 9.38
N GLY A 9 -9.37 -0.83 8.08
CA GLY A 9 -9.52 0.38 7.29
C GLY A 9 -10.92 0.53 6.72
N GLU A 10 -11.27 1.74 6.28
CA GLU A 10 -12.49 2.00 5.52
C GLU A 10 -12.52 1.22 4.19
N ARG A 11 -11.34 0.79 3.71
CA ARG A 11 -11.17 -0.11 2.56
C ARG A 11 -10.40 -1.35 2.97
N MET A 12 -10.77 -2.49 2.37
CA MET A 12 -10.15 -3.80 2.60
C MET A 12 -8.85 -4.00 1.80
N TYR A 13 -8.72 -3.29 0.68
CA TYR A 13 -7.57 -3.34 -0.22
C TYR A 13 -7.19 -1.93 -0.63
N MET A 14 -5.89 -1.69 -0.77
CA MET A 14 -5.34 -0.41 -1.21
C MET A 14 -4.39 -0.63 -2.40
N PRO A 15 -4.54 0.14 -3.48
CA PRO A 15 -3.59 0.12 -4.59
C PRO A 15 -2.23 0.65 -4.14
N LEU A 16 -1.18 -0.01 -4.62
CA LEU A 16 0.22 0.36 -4.40
C LEU A 16 0.82 0.99 -5.65
N MET A 17 1.62 2.03 -5.44
CA MET A 17 2.34 2.75 -6.47
C MET A 17 3.85 2.67 -6.21
N GLY A 18 4.63 2.31 -7.22
CA GLY A 18 6.09 2.51 -7.20
C GLY A 18 6.41 3.94 -7.60
N ASN A 19 7.46 4.53 -7.02
CA ASN A 19 7.84 5.91 -7.31
C ASN A 19 8.40 6.07 -8.74
N ASP A 20 9.11 5.05 -9.23
CA ASP A 20 9.83 5.09 -10.51
C ASP A 20 9.84 3.74 -11.21
N GLY A 21 10.22 3.74 -12.50
CA GLY A 21 10.45 2.53 -13.27
C GLY A 21 11.55 1.67 -12.63
N VAL A 22 11.34 0.35 -12.63
CA VAL A 22 12.30 -0.60 -12.04
C VAL A 22 13.43 -0.86 -13.03
N ASN A 23 14.60 -0.26 -12.79
CA ASN A 23 15.82 -0.55 -13.54
C ASN A 23 16.64 -1.62 -12.80
N MET A 24 16.89 -2.75 -13.47
CA MET A 24 17.66 -3.86 -12.92
C MET A 24 18.75 -4.26 -13.91
N VAL A 25 20.00 -4.29 -13.42
CA VAL A 25 21.14 -4.78 -14.20
C VAL A 25 21.17 -6.30 -14.07
N LEU A 26 21.13 -6.99 -15.22
CA LEU A 26 21.16 -8.45 -15.30
C LEU A 26 22.49 -8.90 -15.90
N PRO A 27 23.07 -10.02 -15.44
CA PRO A 27 24.21 -10.62 -16.10
C PRO A 27 23.83 -11.05 -17.53
N ARG A 28 24.77 -10.93 -18.47
CA ARG A 28 24.52 -11.21 -19.90
C ARG A 28 24.18 -12.68 -20.17
N PHE A 29 24.63 -13.59 -19.29
CA PHE A 29 24.41 -15.02 -19.41
C PHE A 29 23.86 -15.60 -18.10
N PRO A 30 22.87 -16.52 -18.17
CA PRO A 30 22.17 -16.96 -19.37
C PRO A 30 21.22 -15.87 -19.92
N ALA A 31 21.03 -15.83 -21.25
CA ALA A 31 20.23 -14.79 -21.91
C ALA A 31 18.73 -14.83 -21.56
N ASN A 32 18.21 -16.02 -21.21
CA ASN A 32 16.79 -16.24 -20.89
C ASN A 32 16.56 -16.38 -19.37
N GLN A 33 17.03 -15.40 -18.60
CA GLN A 33 16.77 -15.37 -17.16
C GLN A 33 15.28 -15.16 -16.89
N LYS A 34 14.68 -16.02 -16.06
CA LYS A 34 13.31 -15.82 -15.58
C LYS A 34 13.33 -14.81 -14.44
N LEU A 35 12.46 -13.81 -14.52
CA LEU A 35 12.24 -12.83 -13.48
C LEU A 35 11.01 -13.21 -12.67
N SER A 36 11.14 -13.15 -11.34
CA SER A 36 10.04 -13.33 -10.42
C SER A 36 9.91 -12.07 -9.57
N ALA A 37 8.71 -11.50 -9.51
CA ALA A 37 8.41 -10.32 -8.71
C ALA A 37 7.46 -10.70 -7.56
N ARG A 38 7.81 -10.31 -6.34
CA ARG A 38 7.00 -10.56 -5.14
C ARG A 38 6.86 -9.29 -4.33
N ILE A 39 5.64 -8.96 -3.96
CA ILE A 39 5.35 -7.86 -3.03
C ILE A 39 5.49 -8.40 -1.61
N SER A 40 6.41 -7.83 -0.84
CA SER A 40 6.63 -8.11 0.57
C SER A 40 6.17 -6.92 1.41
N TYR A 41 5.38 -7.19 2.45
CA TYR A 41 4.90 -6.16 3.37
C TYR A 41 4.77 -6.75 4.78
N LYS A 42 4.91 -5.90 5.80
CA LYS A 42 4.93 -6.35 7.20
C LYS A 42 3.51 -6.49 7.76
N GLY A 43 2.97 -7.71 7.71
CA GLY A 43 1.65 -8.04 8.28
C GLY A 43 0.52 -7.24 7.61
N PRO A 44 -0.76 -7.46 7.99
CA PRO A 44 -1.83 -6.67 7.39
C PRO A 44 -1.59 -5.18 7.66
N LEU A 45 -1.73 -4.35 6.62
CA LEU A 45 -1.51 -2.91 6.75
C LEU A 45 -2.56 -2.33 7.71
N LYS A 46 -2.11 -1.52 8.68
CA LYS A 46 -2.98 -0.93 9.69
C LYS A 46 -3.23 0.55 9.36
N PRO A 47 -4.49 1.01 9.35
CA PRO A 47 -4.81 2.42 9.18
C PRO A 47 -4.51 3.24 10.45
N PRO A 48 -4.35 4.57 10.32
CA PRO A 48 -4.47 5.36 9.09
C PRO A 48 -3.21 5.25 8.21
N LEU A 49 -3.40 5.06 6.90
CA LEU A 49 -2.33 5.08 5.89
C LEU A 49 -2.49 6.36 5.06
N LYS A 50 -1.38 7.03 4.76
CA LYS A 50 -1.40 8.22 3.91
C LYS A 50 -0.89 7.93 2.51
N LYS A 51 -1.44 8.60 1.50
CA LYS A 51 -0.90 8.59 0.14
C LYS A 51 0.58 9.00 0.17
N GLY A 52 1.42 8.23 -0.51
CA GLY A 52 2.87 8.43 -0.54
C GLY A 52 3.61 7.82 0.65
N GLU A 53 2.93 7.16 1.58
CA GLU A 53 3.58 6.41 2.67
C GLU A 53 4.13 5.09 2.13
N GLN A 54 5.39 4.76 2.44
CA GLN A 54 5.99 3.48 2.08
C GLN A 54 5.39 2.36 2.94
N VAL A 55 4.67 1.43 2.31
CA VAL A 55 3.91 0.38 3.01
C VAL A 55 4.35 -1.03 2.63
N ALA A 56 5.05 -1.18 1.51
CA ALA A 56 5.49 -2.47 1.00
C ALA A 56 6.82 -2.32 0.23
N MET A 57 7.41 -3.45 -0.13
CA MET A 57 8.59 -3.54 -0.98
C MET A 57 8.33 -4.57 -2.08
N LEU A 58 8.59 -4.19 -3.33
CA LEU A 58 8.62 -5.10 -4.46
C LEU A 58 10.02 -5.71 -4.52
N ARG A 59 10.12 -7.01 -4.26
CA ARG A 59 11.35 -7.77 -4.47
C ARG A 59 11.30 -8.44 -5.83
N VAL A 60 12.24 -8.08 -6.71
CA VAL A 60 12.42 -8.70 -8.02
C VAL A 60 13.66 -9.56 -7.97
N THR A 61 13.51 -10.85 -8.28
CA THR A 61 14.58 -11.85 -8.26
C THR A 61 14.75 -12.47 -9.64
N SER A 62 15.99 -12.56 -10.12
CA SER A 62 16.35 -13.30 -11.33
C SER A 62 16.71 -14.75 -11.00
N SER A 63 16.67 -15.62 -12.02
CA SER A 63 17.20 -16.99 -11.96
C SER A 63 18.72 -17.05 -11.71
N SER A 64 19.44 -15.93 -11.83
CA SER A 64 20.87 -15.79 -11.54
C SER A 64 21.14 -15.20 -10.15
N ASP A 65 20.18 -15.28 -9.22
CA ASP A 65 20.20 -14.73 -7.86
C ASP A 65 20.35 -13.20 -7.74
N ALA A 66 20.33 -12.46 -8.85
CA ALA A 66 20.24 -11.01 -8.80
C ALA A 66 18.92 -10.60 -8.14
N THR A 67 18.99 -9.78 -7.09
CA THR A 67 17.84 -9.30 -6.33
C THR A 67 17.82 -7.78 -6.33
N ASN A 68 16.67 -7.18 -6.64
CA ASN A 68 16.43 -5.75 -6.53
C ASN A 68 15.18 -5.50 -5.67
N GLU A 69 15.23 -4.49 -4.81
CA GLU A 69 14.13 -4.12 -3.92
C GLU A 69 13.68 -2.70 -4.21
N VAL A 70 12.41 -2.56 -4.54
CA VAL A 70 11.81 -1.26 -4.88
C VAL A 70 10.75 -0.91 -3.84
N PRO A 71 10.83 0.24 -3.16
CA PRO A 71 9.82 0.66 -2.21
C PRO A 71 8.49 0.90 -2.93
N LEU A 72 7.40 0.41 -2.33
CA LEU A 72 6.04 0.63 -2.79
C LEU A 72 5.29 1.50 -1.79
N PHE A 73 4.58 2.48 -2.34
CA PHE A 73 3.89 3.51 -1.60
C PHE A 73 2.37 3.35 -1.73
N ALA A 74 1.65 3.84 -0.72
CA ALA A 74 0.20 3.94 -0.75
C ALA A 74 -0.26 4.91 -1.85
N ALA A 75 -1.14 4.47 -2.74
CA ALA A 75 -1.65 5.34 -3.80
C ALA A 75 -2.79 6.27 -3.33
N GLU A 76 -3.45 5.93 -2.22
CA GLU A 76 -4.57 6.68 -1.64
C GLU A 76 -4.51 6.69 -0.11
N ASP A 77 -5.21 7.63 0.52
CA ASP A 77 -5.39 7.68 1.97
C ASP A 77 -6.41 6.62 2.43
N VAL A 78 -6.09 5.85 3.47
CA VAL A 78 -7.01 4.88 4.06
C VAL A 78 -7.15 5.13 5.55
N GLN A 79 -8.32 5.62 5.96
CA GLN A 79 -8.65 5.86 7.36
C GLN A 79 -9.16 4.60 8.07
N LYS A 80 -9.26 4.65 9.40
CA LYS A 80 -9.86 3.58 10.20
C LYS A 80 -11.35 3.45 9.91
N ALA A 81 -11.84 2.23 9.81
CA ALA A 81 -13.27 1.96 9.72
C ALA A 81 -14.01 2.61 10.90
N GLY A 82 -15.02 3.43 10.59
CA GLY A 82 -15.83 4.13 11.59
C GLY A 82 -15.31 5.49 12.04
N PHE A 83 -14.14 5.95 11.57
CA PHE A 83 -13.68 7.32 11.85
C PHE A 83 -14.61 8.36 11.21
N VAL A 84 -14.95 8.20 9.93
CA VAL A 84 -15.91 9.08 9.23
C VAL A 84 -17.28 9.06 9.92
N ARG A 85 -17.77 7.88 10.30
CA ARG A 85 -19.06 7.73 10.98
C ARG A 85 -19.10 8.49 12.31
N ARG A 86 -18.05 8.39 13.13
CA ARG A 86 -17.94 9.13 14.41
C ARG A 86 -17.89 10.65 14.22
N GLY A 87 -17.22 11.12 13.16
CA GLY A 87 -17.16 12.56 12.85
C GLY A 87 -18.54 13.11 12.47
N LEU A 88 -19.26 12.40 11.61
CA LEU A 88 -20.63 12.76 11.22
C LEU A 88 -21.59 12.73 12.42
N ASP A 89 -21.53 11.69 13.26
CA ASP A 89 -22.35 11.61 14.47
C ASP A 89 -22.10 12.82 15.38
N SER A 90 -20.84 13.20 15.58
CA SER A 90 -20.48 14.35 16.43
C SER A 90 -21.01 15.68 15.86
N LEU A 91 -20.97 15.87 14.54
CA LEU A 91 -21.53 17.04 13.86
C LEU A 91 -23.07 17.08 13.97
N LEU A 92 -23.73 15.94 13.83
CA LEU A 92 -25.17 15.81 14.03
C LEU A 92 -25.56 16.17 15.46
N TYR A 93 -24.83 15.65 16.46
CA TYR A 93 -25.06 15.99 17.86
C TYR A 93 -24.89 17.48 18.15
N LEU A 94 -23.92 18.16 17.52
CA LEU A 94 -23.77 19.61 17.64
C LEU A 94 -24.93 20.36 16.99
N ALA A 95 -25.39 19.92 15.83
CA ALA A 95 -26.51 20.54 15.11
C ALA A 95 -27.85 20.36 15.83
N THR A 96 -28.11 19.17 16.40
CA THR A 96 -29.38 18.87 17.10
C THR A 96 -29.34 19.25 18.57
N GLY A 97 -28.16 19.35 19.18
CA GLY A 97 -27.99 19.67 20.60
C GLY A 97 -28.32 21.13 20.98
N TRP A 98 -28.46 22.01 19.99
CA TRP A 98 -28.90 23.40 20.18
C TRP A 98 -30.42 23.58 20.08
N MET A 99 -31.16 22.51 19.71
CA MET A 99 -32.62 22.51 19.68
C MET A 99 -33.17 21.85 20.96
N ARG A 100 -32.76 22.37 22.13
CA ARG A 100 -33.52 22.21 23.38
C ARG A 100 -33.33 23.42 24.29
#